data_AF-A0A158M059-F1
#
_entry.id   AF-A0A158M059-F1
#
_cell.length_a   1.000
_cell.length_b   1.000
_cell.length_c   1.000
_cell.angle_alpha   90.00
_cell.angle_beta   90.00
_cell.angle_gamma   90.00
#
_symmetry.space_group_name_H-M   'P 1'
#
loop_
_entity.id
_entity.type
_entity.pdbx_description
1 polymer ?
#
loop_
_entity_poly.entity_id
_entity_poly.type
_entity_poly.pdbx_seq_one_letter_code
_entity_poly.pdbx_strand_id
1 'polypeptide(L)'
;MRHGRLRYRSPAHRAYGPGREGRRRSHHHVLYLRGNRRGDRLAGRGTGLRRCRTGHVQHQGRGYRVAHHAANQGHHSGIALRPVRRHDEVNAIADKHGIPVIEDAAQSFGATYKGKKSCNLSTIGCTSFFPSKPLGCYGDGGALFTNDDALAQAMREIRVHGQSGRYYHTRIGVGGRMDTLQCAVVLGKLERFDWEVQERLRIGARYQALLADLPAGARTVTVRPDRDSVWAQFTVMVPDRDNVIAKLKDAGIPTAVHYPRPIHAQPAYAQFAAGDTPVSDTLAATVMSLPMHPDLDQATQDQIVSALKQALQ
;
A
#
# COMPACT_ATOMS: atom_id res chain seq x y z
N MET A 1 -63.06 5.78 7.71
CA MET A 1 -62.71 4.69 6.78
C MET A 1 -61.28 4.22 7.07
N ARG A 2 -60.99 2.95 6.79
CA ARG A 2 -59.94 2.07 7.36
C ARG A 2 -58.50 2.42 6.93
N HIS A 3 -57.55 2.40 7.86
CA HIS A 3 -56.39 1.47 8.00
C HIS A 3 -55.22 1.66 7.00
N GLY A 4 -53.94 1.59 7.38
CA GLY A 4 -53.38 0.98 8.58
C GLY A 4 -51.94 1.36 8.91
N ARG A 5 -51.63 1.29 10.21
CA ARG A 5 -50.28 1.26 10.78
C ARG A 5 -49.81 -0.20 10.79
N LEU A 6 -48.66 -0.50 10.20
CA LEU A 6 -47.99 -1.78 10.44
C LEU A 6 -47.45 -1.79 11.88
N ARG A 7 -48.00 -2.66 12.72
CA ARG A 7 -47.43 -3.04 14.02
C ARG A 7 -46.50 -4.23 13.81
N TYR A 8 -45.24 -4.08 14.21
CA TYR A 8 -44.29 -5.18 14.30
C TYR A 8 -44.68 -6.06 15.51
N ARG A 9 -45.06 -7.33 15.27
CA ARG A 9 -45.29 -8.35 16.30
C ARG A 9 -44.02 -9.18 16.46
N SER A 10 -43.46 -9.21 17.67
CA SER A 10 -42.40 -10.13 18.05
C SER A 10 -42.94 -11.57 18.09
N PRO A 11 -42.29 -12.58 17.48
CA PRO A 11 -42.66 -13.96 17.67
C PRO A 11 -42.22 -14.45 19.06
N ALA A 12 -43.19 -14.96 19.81
CA ALA A 12 -43.00 -15.60 21.10
C ALA A 12 -42.02 -16.79 21.03
N HIS A 13 -41.30 -16.97 22.14
CA HIS A 13 -40.44 -18.10 22.47
C HIS A 13 -41.05 -19.46 22.05
N ARG A 14 -40.34 -20.18 21.18
CA ARG A 14 -40.43 -21.65 21.09
C ARG A 14 -39.12 -22.23 21.62
N ALA A 15 -39.21 -22.95 22.74
CA ALA A 15 -38.15 -23.80 23.25
C ALA A 15 -37.82 -24.89 22.21
N TYR A 16 -36.54 -25.05 21.88
CA TYR A 16 -36.03 -26.20 21.13
C TYR A 16 -34.94 -26.87 21.97
N GLY A 17 -35.19 -28.15 22.30
CA GLY A 17 -34.23 -29.07 22.91
C GLY A 17 -33.10 -29.48 21.95
N PRO A 18 -32.15 -30.29 22.41
CA PRO A 18 -30.84 -30.43 21.79
C PRO A 18 -30.81 -31.42 20.63
N GLY A 19 -29.96 -31.14 19.63
CA GLY A 19 -29.38 -32.17 18.77
C GLY A 19 -29.74 -32.09 17.30
N ARG A 20 -28.83 -31.50 16.50
CA ARG A 20 -28.23 -32.10 15.28
C ARG A 20 -27.29 -31.07 14.65
N GLU A 21 -26.00 -31.41 14.64
CA GLU A 21 -24.91 -30.62 14.05
C GLU A 21 -25.09 -30.44 12.55
N GLY A 22 -25.61 -29.28 12.14
CA GLY A 22 -25.48 -28.78 10.78
C GLY A 22 -24.18 -27.98 10.65
N ARG A 23 -23.17 -28.52 9.96
CA ARG A 23 -21.93 -27.81 9.62
C ARG A 23 -22.25 -26.54 8.81
N ARG A 24 -22.42 -25.40 9.48
CA ARG A 24 -22.36 -24.08 8.84
C ARG A 24 -20.90 -23.79 8.50
N ARG A 25 -20.55 -23.88 7.22
CA ARG A 25 -19.29 -23.34 6.71
C ARG A 25 -19.40 -21.82 6.74
N SER A 26 -18.73 -21.18 7.70
CA SER A 26 -18.45 -19.75 7.64
C SER A 26 -17.46 -19.52 6.49
N HIS A 27 -17.97 -19.00 5.37
CA HIS A 27 -17.12 -18.49 4.30
C HIS A 27 -16.50 -17.18 4.79
N HIS A 28 -15.27 -17.24 5.31
CA HIS A 28 -14.44 -16.06 5.48
C HIS A 28 -13.94 -15.67 4.09
N HIS A 29 -14.51 -14.60 3.53
CA HIS A 29 -14.05 -14.02 2.28
C HIS A 29 -12.60 -13.54 2.45
N VAL A 30 -11.68 -14.22 1.76
CA VAL A 30 -10.30 -13.77 1.59
C VAL A 30 -10.24 -13.21 0.18
N LEU A 31 -9.95 -11.92 0.04
CA LEU A 31 -9.54 -11.36 -1.24
C LEU A 31 -8.14 -11.91 -1.54
N TYR A 32 -8.09 -12.95 -2.36
CA TYR A 32 -6.85 -13.48 -2.93
C TYR A 32 -6.79 -13.03 -4.39
N LEU A 33 -6.06 -11.95 -4.66
CA LEU A 33 -5.72 -11.57 -6.01
C LEU A 33 -4.47 -12.37 -6.41
N ARG A 34 -4.70 -13.52 -7.05
CA ARG A 34 -3.61 -14.32 -7.63
C ARG A 34 -3.06 -13.55 -8.83
N GLY A 35 -1.79 -13.16 -8.78
CA GLY A 35 -1.08 -12.63 -9.95
C GLY A 35 -1.05 -13.69 -11.05
N ASN A 36 -1.62 -13.38 -12.22
CA ASN A 36 -1.64 -14.29 -13.36
C ASN A 36 -0.20 -14.51 -13.87
N ARG A 37 0.31 -15.75 -13.82
CA ARG A 37 1.58 -16.11 -14.46
C ARG A 37 1.31 -16.47 -15.94
N ARG A 38 1.66 -15.54 -16.82
CA ARG A 38 1.92 -15.69 -18.28
C ARG A 38 0.75 -16.14 -19.16
N GLY A 39 0.76 -15.59 -20.38
CA GLY A 39 -0.27 -15.77 -21.39
C GLY A 39 -0.29 -17.15 -22.01
N ASP A 40 -1.50 -17.60 -22.29
CA ASP A 40 -1.81 -18.47 -23.41
C ASP A 40 -3.16 -18.01 -23.98
N ARG A 41 -3.18 -17.70 -25.27
CA ARG A 41 -4.40 -17.74 -26.06
C ARG A 41 -4.79 -19.22 -26.15
N LEU A 42 -6.03 -19.56 -25.79
CA LEU A 42 -6.96 -20.38 -26.59
C LEU A 42 -8.20 -20.80 -25.79
N ALA A 43 -9.36 -20.47 -26.37
CA ALA A 43 -10.64 -21.16 -26.38
C ALA A 43 -11.11 -22.00 -25.17
N GLY A 44 -12.22 -21.54 -24.58
CA GLY A 44 -13.41 -22.32 -24.18
C GLY A 44 -13.25 -23.79 -23.77
N ARG A 45 -13.40 -24.07 -22.48
CA ARG A 45 -14.36 -25.03 -21.87
C ARG A 45 -14.00 -25.21 -20.38
N GLY A 46 -15.04 -25.37 -19.55
CA GLY A 46 -15.00 -25.30 -18.09
C GLY A 46 -14.02 -26.26 -17.39
N THR A 47 -13.50 -25.81 -16.26
CA THR A 47 -12.56 -26.57 -15.43
C THR A 47 -13.22 -26.97 -14.11
N GLY A 48 -13.47 -28.27 -13.96
CA GLY A 48 -13.88 -28.92 -12.73
C GLY A 48 -12.77 -28.98 -11.68
N LEU A 49 -13.16 -28.94 -10.40
CA LEU A 49 -12.28 -29.10 -9.25
C LEU A 49 -11.61 -30.49 -9.25
N ARG A 50 -10.29 -30.54 -9.04
CA ARG A 50 -9.61 -31.74 -8.51
C ARG A 50 -8.89 -31.40 -7.21
N ARG A 51 -9.16 -32.21 -6.17
CA ARG A 51 -8.50 -32.20 -4.86
C ARG A 51 -7.13 -32.86 -4.95
N CYS A 52 -6.12 -32.31 -4.26
CA CYS A 52 -4.87 -33.01 -3.97
C CYS A 52 -4.65 -33.14 -2.45
N ARG A 53 -4.09 -34.31 -2.07
CA ARG A 53 -3.91 -34.82 -0.69
C ARG A 53 -2.69 -34.17 -0.02
N THR A 54 -2.78 -34.01 1.30
CA THR A 54 -1.74 -33.48 2.20
C THR A 54 -0.64 -34.51 2.47
N GLY A 55 0.62 -34.07 2.43
CA GLY A 55 1.79 -34.76 2.99
C GLY A 55 2.46 -33.87 4.04
N HIS A 56 2.86 -34.45 5.17
CA HIS A 56 3.53 -33.78 6.28
C HIS A 56 5.04 -33.65 6.05
N VAL A 57 5.63 -32.50 6.41
CA VAL A 57 7.08 -32.34 6.62
C VAL A 57 7.30 -31.49 7.88
N GLN A 58 8.07 -32.02 8.83
CA GLN A 58 8.59 -31.31 10.00
C GLN A 58 9.89 -30.58 9.62
N HIS A 59 10.12 -29.37 10.14
CA HIS A 59 11.45 -28.77 10.12
C HIS A 59 11.78 -28.01 11.40
N GLN A 60 12.97 -28.31 11.93
CA GLN A 60 13.59 -27.75 13.13
C GLN A 60 14.14 -26.34 12.90
N GLY A 61 14.04 -25.49 13.92
CA GLY A 61 14.47 -24.09 13.87
C GLY A 61 15.97 -23.88 14.05
N ARG A 62 16.49 -22.79 13.48
CA ARG A 62 17.75 -22.16 13.87
C ARG A 62 17.56 -20.64 13.88
N GLY A 63 18.00 -20.01 14.97
CA GLY A 63 17.99 -18.55 15.14
C GLY A 63 19.11 -17.87 14.37
N TYR A 64 18.89 -16.61 13.99
CA TYR A 64 19.86 -15.77 13.28
C TYR A 64 20.42 -14.69 14.22
N ARG A 65 21.75 -14.51 14.21
CA ARG A 65 22.46 -13.34 14.78
C ARG A 65 22.72 -12.33 13.65
N VAL A 66 22.53 -11.05 13.93
CA VAL A 66 22.79 -9.93 13.01
C VAL A 66 24.27 -9.58 13.02
N ALA A 67 24.90 -9.52 11.85
CA ALA A 67 26.26 -9.01 11.66
C ALA A 67 26.20 -7.62 10.99
N HIS A 68 26.82 -6.63 11.62
CA HIS A 68 26.99 -5.28 11.08
C HIS A 68 28.23 -5.23 10.18
N HIS A 69 28.08 -4.80 8.92
CA HIS A 69 29.20 -4.24 8.18
C HIS A 69 28.76 -3.02 7.36
N ALA A 70 29.31 -1.87 7.76
CA ALA A 70 29.21 -0.61 7.05
C ALA A 70 30.17 -0.62 5.86
N ALA A 71 29.67 -0.24 4.68
CA ALA A 71 30.51 0.13 3.54
C ALA A 71 30.10 1.54 3.10
N ASN A 72 30.87 2.52 3.55
CA ASN A 72 30.79 3.91 3.14
C ASN A 72 31.93 4.18 2.16
N GLN A 73 31.63 4.52 0.90
CA GLN A 73 32.56 5.24 0.02
C GLN A 73 31.76 6.16 -0.91
N GLY A 74 32.08 7.46 -0.83
CA GLY A 74 31.31 8.54 -1.43
C GLY A 74 31.60 8.83 -2.91
N HIS A 75 30.78 9.70 -3.47
CA HIS A 75 31.11 10.66 -4.52
C HIS A 75 30.07 11.80 -4.50
N HIS A 76 30.55 13.03 -4.31
CA HIS A 76 29.75 14.26 -4.38
C HIS A 76 29.49 14.61 -5.85
N SER A 77 28.24 14.44 -6.29
CA SER A 77 27.68 15.12 -7.47
C SER A 77 26.16 15.12 -7.33
N GLY A 78 25.54 16.30 -7.48
CA GLY A 78 24.11 16.63 -7.30
C GLY A 78 23.15 15.47 -7.06
N ILE A 79 22.53 15.46 -5.87
CA ILE A 79 21.51 14.47 -5.48
C ILE A 79 20.24 14.72 -6.30
N ALA A 80 20.22 14.20 -7.53
CA ALA A 80 18.98 13.93 -8.23
C ALA A 80 18.23 12.89 -7.41
N LEU A 81 17.15 13.28 -6.71
CA LEU A 81 16.30 12.30 -6.04
C LEU A 81 15.59 11.47 -7.10
N ARG A 82 16.19 10.33 -7.41
CA ARG A 82 15.62 9.32 -8.30
C ARG A 82 14.61 8.51 -7.48
N PRO A 83 13.32 8.45 -7.84
CA PRO A 83 12.36 7.62 -7.14
C PRO A 83 12.85 6.17 -7.09
N VAL A 84 12.91 5.72 -5.84
CA VAL A 84 13.59 4.52 -5.39
C VAL A 84 12.63 3.36 -5.52
N ARG A 85 12.75 2.61 -6.62
CA ARG A 85 12.24 1.23 -6.73
C ARG A 85 13.27 0.38 -7.45
N ARG A 86 14.36 0.06 -6.77
CA ARG A 86 15.41 -0.80 -7.33
C ARG A 86 15.21 -2.23 -6.84
N HIS A 87 14.04 -2.80 -7.12
CA HIS A 87 13.66 -4.09 -6.55
C HIS A 87 14.58 -5.21 -7.03
N ASP A 88 15.02 -5.19 -8.30
CA ASP A 88 15.98 -6.17 -8.79
C ASP A 88 17.31 -6.07 -8.04
N GLU A 89 17.83 -4.85 -7.81
CA GLU A 89 19.09 -4.65 -7.11
C GLU A 89 18.98 -5.00 -5.61
N VAL A 90 17.86 -4.64 -4.97
CA VAL A 90 17.59 -5.00 -3.56
C VAL A 90 17.47 -6.50 -3.42
N ASN A 91 16.70 -7.16 -4.29
CA ASN A 91 16.55 -8.61 -4.27
C ASN A 91 17.87 -9.33 -4.54
N ALA A 92 18.70 -8.85 -5.48
CA ALA A 92 20.00 -9.45 -5.74
C ALA A 92 20.94 -9.42 -4.52
N ILE A 93 20.94 -8.30 -3.77
CA ILE A 93 21.68 -8.21 -2.50
C ILE A 93 21.08 -9.16 -1.48
N ALA A 94 19.76 -9.17 -1.34
CA ALA A 94 19.06 -9.99 -0.36
C ALA A 94 19.30 -11.49 -0.60
N ASP A 95 19.24 -11.93 -1.86
CA ASP A 95 19.51 -13.31 -2.29
C ASP A 95 20.96 -13.71 -1.97
N LYS A 96 21.94 -12.83 -2.24
CA LYS A 96 23.34 -13.06 -1.90
C LYS A 96 23.55 -13.31 -0.41
N HIS A 97 22.74 -12.70 0.44
CA HIS A 97 22.87 -12.76 1.90
C HIS A 97 21.82 -13.63 2.60
N GLY A 98 20.91 -14.27 1.84
CA GLY A 98 19.83 -15.07 2.41
C GLY A 98 18.82 -14.26 3.24
N ILE A 99 18.62 -12.98 2.91
CA ILE A 99 17.74 -12.07 3.64
C ILE A 99 16.38 -12.01 2.92
N PRO A 100 15.24 -12.24 3.60
CA PRO A 100 13.93 -12.07 2.96
C PRO A 100 13.62 -10.60 2.73
N VAL A 101 12.97 -10.28 1.60
CA VAL A 101 12.55 -8.92 1.25
C VAL A 101 11.05 -8.77 1.46
N ILE A 102 10.67 -7.76 2.23
CA ILE A 102 9.28 -7.32 2.40
C ILE A 102 9.10 -6.00 1.67
N GLU A 103 8.17 -5.94 0.72
CA GLU A 103 7.78 -4.71 0.03
C GLU A 103 6.65 -4.03 0.81
N ASP A 104 6.90 -2.83 1.34
CA ASP A 104 5.83 -1.92 1.75
C ASP A 104 5.29 -1.18 0.51
N ALA A 105 4.12 -1.62 0.07
CA ALA A 105 3.42 -1.10 -1.09
C ALA A 105 2.20 -0.24 -0.72
N ALA A 106 2.06 0.20 0.54
CA ALA A 106 0.90 0.94 1.02
C ALA A 106 0.53 2.19 0.21
N GLN A 107 1.51 2.84 -0.44
CA GLN A 107 1.30 4.02 -1.31
C GLN A 107 1.46 3.72 -2.81
N SER A 108 1.51 2.45 -3.20
CA SER A 108 1.90 2.07 -4.56
C SER A 108 1.10 0.93 -5.17
N PHE A 109 0.08 0.45 -4.47
CA PHE A 109 -0.83 -0.55 -5.02
C PHE A 109 -1.37 -0.06 -6.37
N GLY A 110 -1.29 -0.91 -7.40
CA GLY A 110 -1.61 -0.56 -8.79
C GLY A 110 -0.39 -0.23 -9.67
N ALA A 111 0.73 0.20 -9.08
CA ALA A 111 1.94 0.60 -9.80
C ALA A 111 2.66 -0.58 -10.46
N THR A 112 3.53 -0.29 -11.42
CA THR A 112 4.34 -1.26 -12.14
C THR A 112 5.84 -0.99 -12.06
N TYR A 113 6.62 -2.05 -12.05
CA TYR A 113 8.07 -2.06 -12.17
C TYR A 113 8.47 -3.18 -13.14
N LYS A 114 9.08 -2.84 -14.28
CA LYS A 114 9.47 -3.77 -15.34
C LYS A 114 8.35 -4.77 -15.72
N GLY A 115 7.13 -4.25 -15.87
CA GLY A 115 5.94 -5.03 -16.21
C GLY A 115 5.33 -5.85 -15.07
N LYS A 116 5.92 -5.86 -13.87
CA LYS A 116 5.36 -6.52 -12.68
C LYS A 116 4.63 -5.51 -11.80
N LYS A 117 3.50 -5.93 -11.22
CA LYS A 117 2.72 -5.08 -10.30
C LYS A 117 3.40 -4.97 -8.93
N SER A 118 3.25 -3.81 -8.30
CA SER A 118 3.51 -3.61 -6.87
C SER A 118 2.75 -4.66 -6.03
N CYS A 119 3.32 -5.08 -4.91
CA CYS A 119 2.97 -6.27 -4.11
C CYS A 119 3.38 -7.63 -4.73
N ASN A 120 4.04 -7.65 -5.89
CA ASN A 120 4.54 -8.87 -6.54
C ASN A 120 6.02 -8.72 -6.95
N LEU A 121 6.79 -7.96 -6.16
CA LEU A 121 8.19 -7.63 -6.44
C LEU A 121 9.19 -8.29 -5.47
N SER A 122 8.71 -8.95 -4.42
CA SER A 122 9.55 -9.51 -3.34
C SER A 122 8.93 -10.78 -2.74
N THR A 123 9.54 -11.33 -1.69
CA THR A 123 9.04 -12.49 -0.94
C THR A 123 7.65 -12.25 -0.34
N ILE A 124 7.44 -11.05 0.21
CA ILE A 124 6.18 -10.62 0.80
C ILE A 124 5.89 -9.19 0.35
N GLY A 125 4.75 -8.96 -0.29
CA GLY A 125 4.21 -7.62 -0.50
C GLY A 125 3.16 -7.29 0.57
N CYS A 126 3.12 -6.06 1.05
CA CYS A 126 2.05 -5.60 1.93
C CYS A 126 1.47 -4.27 1.45
N THR A 127 0.16 -4.10 1.60
CA THR A 127 -0.50 -2.82 1.30
C THR A 127 -1.48 -2.45 2.40
N SER A 128 -1.71 -1.14 2.51
CA SER A 128 -2.78 -0.56 3.31
C SER A 128 -3.97 -0.25 2.42
N PHE A 129 -5.16 -0.41 2.96
CA PHE A 129 -6.42 0.05 2.41
C PHE A 129 -7.02 1.17 3.26
N PHE A 130 -6.21 1.91 4.03
CA PHE A 130 -6.67 3.10 4.74
C PHE A 130 -7.34 4.09 3.76
N PRO A 131 -8.35 4.89 4.17
CA PRO A 131 -9.22 5.60 3.22
C PRO A 131 -8.51 6.54 2.24
N SER A 132 -7.33 7.07 2.61
CA SER A 132 -6.53 7.95 1.75
C SER A 132 -5.58 7.23 0.78
N LYS A 133 -5.49 5.89 0.83
CA LYS A 133 -4.67 5.12 -0.12
C LYS A 133 -5.32 5.05 -1.50
N PRO A 134 -4.55 4.77 -2.58
CA PRO A 134 -5.12 4.66 -3.93
C PRO A 134 -6.32 3.72 -4.01
N LEU A 135 -6.28 2.59 -3.31
CA LEU A 135 -7.45 1.73 -3.09
C LEU A 135 -7.78 1.71 -1.60
N GLY A 136 -8.65 2.61 -1.15
CA GLY A 136 -9.04 2.74 0.26
C GLY A 136 -10.41 2.12 0.58
N CYS A 137 -10.53 1.45 1.72
CA CYS A 137 -11.82 1.13 2.34
C CYS A 137 -12.36 2.34 3.14
N TYR A 138 -13.39 2.14 3.97
CA TYR A 138 -13.98 3.19 4.82
C TYR A 138 -13.62 2.99 6.30
N GLY A 139 -12.40 2.51 6.55
CA GLY A 139 -11.85 2.27 7.88
C GLY A 139 -10.42 1.76 7.78
N ASP A 140 -9.96 0.99 8.75
CA ASP A 140 -8.67 0.32 8.68
C ASP A 140 -8.74 -0.97 7.88
N GLY A 141 -7.69 -1.23 7.11
CA GLY A 141 -7.59 -2.41 6.28
C GLY A 141 -6.22 -2.55 5.63
N GLY A 142 -5.91 -3.77 5.21
CA GLY A 142 -4.67 -4.07 4.51
C GLY A 142 -4.62 -5.53 4.05
N ALA A 143 -3.62 -5.83 3.24
CA ALA A 143 -3.41 -7.16 2.70
C ALA A 143 -1.91 -7.50 2.64
N LEU A 144 -1.64 -8.81 2.73
CA LEU A 144 -0.34 -9.39 2.47
C LEU A 144 -0.41 -10.27 1.22
N PHE A 145 0.64 -10.26 0.43
CA PHE A 145 0.78 -10.98 -0.82
C PHE A 145 2.06 -11.81 -0.77
N THR A 146 1.97 -13.07 -1.20
CA THR A 146 3.12 -13.95 -1.35
C THR A 146 2.79 -15.07 -2.34
N ASN A 147 3.81 -15.61 -2.97
CA ASN A 147 3.71 -16.79 -3.84
C ASN A 147 4.10 -18.09 -3.11
N ASP A 148 4.48 -18.01 -1.84
CA ASP A 148 4.86 -19.15 -1.00
C ASP A 148 3.66 -19.61 -0.16
N ASP A 149 3.23 -20.86 -0.36
CA ASP A 149 2.07 -21.44 0.31
C ASP A 149 2.27 -21.62 1.82
N ALA A 150 3.51 -21.91 2.25
CA ALA A 150 3.85 -22.06 3.66
C ALA A 150 3.83 -20.70 4.38
N LEU A 151 4.35 -19.64 3.74
CA LEU A 151 4.22 -18.27 4.25
C LEU A 151 2.75 -17.83 4.26
N ALA A 152 1.99 -18.10 3.20
CA ALA A 152 0.57 -17.76 3.15
C ALA A 152 -0.22 -18.45 4.27
N GLN A 153 0.11 -19.71 4.59
CA GLN A 153 -0.49 -20.42 5.71
C GLN A 153 -0.12 -19.77 7.06
N ALA A 154 1.16 -19.50 7.29
CA ALA A 154 1.61 -18.83 8.51
C ALA A 154 0.96 -17.45 8.69
N MET A 155 0.84 -16.66 7.63
CA MET A 155 0.16 -15.35 7.65
C MET A 155 -1.31 -15.49 8.04
N ARG A 156 -2.03 -16.48 7.48
CA ARG A 156 -3.44 -16.73 7.82
C ARG A 156 -3.61 -17.11 9.30
N GLU A 157 -2.74 -17.97 9.81
CA GLU A 157 -2.72 -18.35 11.22
C GLU A 157 -2.44 -17.15 12.11
N ILE A 158 -1.33 -16.44 11.87
CA ILE A 158 -0.91 -15.27 12.67
C ILE A 158 -2.00 -14.21 12.70
N ARG A 159 -2.68 -13.94 11.58
CA ARG A 159 -3.79 -12.97 11.48
C ARG A 159 -4.97 -13.29 12.40
N VAL A 160 -5.14 -14.55 12.77
CA VAL A 160 -6.25 -15.06 13.61
C VAL A 160 -5.67 -15.66 14.88
N HIS A 161 -4.88 -14.89 15.63
CA HIS A 161 -4.30 -15.31 16.91
C HIS A 161 -3.48 -16.62 16.84
N GLY A 162 -2.87 -16.91 15.69
CA GLY A 162 -2.07 -18.13 15.47
C GLY A 162 -2.89 -19.40 15.27
N GLN A 163 -4.19 -19.26 15.00
CA GLN A 163 -5.13 -20.38 14.93
C GLN A 163 -5.02 -21.14 13.59
N SER A 164 -4.71 -22.43 13.65
CA SER A 164 -4.70 -23.35 12.48
C SER A 164 -5.93 -24.25 12.42
N GLY A 165 -6.64 -24.41 13.54
CA GLY A 165 -7.92 -25.10 13.66
C GLY A 165 -8.72 -24.54 14.83
N ARG A 166 -10.02 -24.87 14.93
CA ARG A 166 -10.87 -24.32 16.01
C ARG A 166 -10.26 -24.64 17.38
N TYR A 167 -9.94 -23.58 18.15
CA TYR A 167 -9.25 -23.65 19.45
C TYR A 167 -7.86 -24.30 19.44
N TYR A 168 -7.23 -24.44 18.27
CA TYR A 168 -5.89 -24.98 18.13
C TYR A 168 -4.96 -23.94 17.52
N HIS A 169 -3.91 -23.59 18.27
CA HIS A 169 -2.99 -22.50 17.97
C HIS A 169 -1.58 -23.04 17.82
N THR A 170 -1.04 -22.96 16.61
CA THR A 170 0.31 -23.46 16.27
C THR A 170 1.39 -22.40 16.39
N ARG A 171 0.98 -21.13 16.56
CA ARG A 171 1.85 -19.96 16.57
C ARG A 171 1.32 -18.93 17.56
N ILE A 172 2.17 -17.99 17.95
CA ILE A 172 1.72 -16.72 18.52
C ILE A 172 1.22 -15.85 17.36
N GLY A 173 0.04 -15.27 17.50
CA GLY A 173 -0.53 -14.38 16.49
C GLY A 173 -1.18 -13.14 17.09
N VAL A 174 -1.85 -12.39 16.22
CA VAL A 174 -2.49 -11.11 16.54
C VAL A 174 -3.94 -11.10 16.04
N GLY A 175 -4.73 -10.14 16.49
CA GLY A 175 -6.06 -9.86 15.94
C GLY A 175 -5.97 -9.00 14.68
N GLY A 176 -5.47 -9.54 13.57
CA GLY A 176 -5.20 -8.80 12.33
C GLY A 176 -6.27 -8.91 11.25
N ARG A 177 -7.52 -9.21 11.62
CA ARG A 177 -8.60 -9.42 10.66
C ARG A 177 -9.02 -8.11 10.01
N MET A 178 -9.38 -8.18 8.74
CA MET A 178 -10.10 -7.11 8.05
C MET A 178 -11.59 -7.45 8.08
N ASP A 179 -12.42 -6.48 8.47
CA ASP A 179 -13.86 -6.68 8.59
C ASP A 179 -14.51 -6.96 7.25
N THR A 180 -15.50 -7.86 7.23
CA THR A 180 -16.24 -8.23 6.02
C THR A 180 -16.86 -7.01 5.32
N LEU A 181 -17.30 -6.00 6.09
CA LEU A 181 -17.81 -4.74 5.53
C LEU A 181 -16.72 -4.01 4.73
N GLN A 182 -15.51 -3.91 5.29
CA GLN A 182 -14.39 -3.25 4.60
C GLN A 182 -13.97 -4.05 3.36
N CYS A 183 -13.98 -5.38 3.43
CA CYS A 183 -13.74 -6.24 2.26
C CYS A 183 -14.76 -6.00 1.14
N ALA A 184 -16.05 -5.82 1.48
CA ALA A 184 -17.09 -5.52 0.50
C ALA A 184 -16.87 -4.16 -0.17
N VAL A 185 -16.45 -3.13 0.58
CA VAL A 185 -16.10 -1.81 0.03
C VAL A 185 -14.92 -1.92 -0.94
N VAL A 186 -13.84 -2.61 -0.56
CA VAL A 186 -12.67 -2.79 -1.43
C VAL A 186 -13.04 -3.57 -2.70
N LEU A 187 -13.84 -4.63 -2.58
CA LEU A 187 -14.32 -5.40 -3.73
C LEU A 187 -15.10 -4.52 -4.71
N GLY A 188 -16.03 -3.70 -4.23
CA GLY A 188 -16.79 -2.78 -5.08
C GLY A 188 -15.91 -1.72 -5.75
N LYS A 189 -14.91 -1.17 -5.04
CA LYS A 189 -13.96 -0.21 -5.62
C LYS A 189 -12.97 -0.85 -6.61
N LEU A 190 -12.64 -2.12 -6.42
CA LEU A 190 -11.69 -2.83 -7.28
C LEU A 190 -12.16 -2.89 -8.74
N GLU A 191 -13.47 -2.93 -8.99
CA GLU A 191 -14.05 -2.89 -10.33
C GLU A 191 -13.72 -1.61 -11.10
N ARG A 192 -13.53 -0.48 -10.41
CA ARG A 192 -13.16 0.82 -10.98
C ARG A 192 -11.65 1.12 -10.87
N PHE A 193 -10.91 0.33 -10.10
CA PHE A 193 -9.55 0.69 -9.71
C PHE A 193 -8.58 0.85 -10.89
N ASP A 194 -8.72 0.06 -11.95
CA ASP A 194 -7.90 0.22 -13.16
C ASP A 194 -8.09 1.60 -13.81
N TRP A 195 -9.33 2.10 -13.86
CA TRP A 195 -9.61 3.46 -14.32
C TRP A 195 -8.98 4.52 -13.42
N GLU A 196 -9.06 4.35 -12.09
CA GLU A 196 -8.44 5.29 -11.15
C GLU A 196 -6.92 5.37 -11.33
N VAL A 197 -6.27 4.23 -11.57
CA VAL A 197 -4.84 4.18 -11.88
C VAL A 197 -4.53 4.95 -13.16
N GLN A 198 -5.30 4.76 -14.23
CA GLN A 198 -5.10 5.47 -15.49
C GLN A 198 -5.27 6.99 -15.32
N GLU A 199 -6.31 7.43 -14.61
CA GLU A 199 -6.51 8.87 -14.36
C GLU A 199 -5.38 9.46 -13.51
N ARG A 200 -4.94 8.75 -12.48
CA ARG A 200 -3.80 9.20 -11.67
C ARG A 200 -2.52 9.34 -12.51
N LEU A 201 -2.26 8.41 -13.43
CA LEU A 201 -1.13 8.50 -14.36
C LEU A 201 -1.25 9.72 -15.29
N ARG A 202 -2.44 9.95 -15.87
CA ARG A 202 -2.73 11.09 -16.74
C ARG A 202 -2.54 12.43 -16.01
N ILE A 203 -3.11 12.55 -14.82
CA ILE A 203 -3.04 13.75 -13.97
C ILE A 203 -1.59 14.00 -13.52
N GLY A 204 -0.90 12.97 -13.04
CA GLY A 204 0.50 13.10 -12.62
C GLY A 204 1.42 13.50 -13.77
N ALA A 205 1.20 12.95 -14.98
CA ALA A 205 1.95 13.36 -16.17
C ALA A 205 1.70 14.84 -16.55
N ARG A 206 0.45 15.32 -16.41
CA ARG A 206 0.13 16.74 -16.63
C ARG A 206 0.83 17.64 -15.61
N TYR A 207 0.79 17.31 -14.32
CA TYR A 207 1.52 18.08 -13.32
C TYR A 207 3.03 18.10 -13.60
N GLN A 208 3.63 16.97 -14.00
CA GLN A 208 5.04 16.92 -14.39
C GLN A 208 5.35 17.90 -15.53
N ALA A 209 4.51 17.95 -16.56
CA ALA A 209 4.69 18.87 -17.69
C ALA A 209 4.53 20.35 -17.27
N LEU A 210 3.50 20.66 -16.47
CA LEU A 210 3.20 22.02 -16.03
C LEU A 210 4.23 22.59 -15.03
N LEU A 211 4.97 21.71 -14.35
CA LEU A 211 5.95 22.03 -13.33
C LEU A 211 7.40 21.75 -13.79
N ALA A 212 7.63 21.57 -15.09
CA ALA A 212 8.95 21.30 -15.65
C ALA A 212 9.91 22.50 -15.52
N ASP A 213 9.37 23.71 -15.46
CA ASP A 213 10.04 25.01 -15.44
C ASP A 213 10.03 25.67 -14.05
N LEU A 214 9.98 24.88 -12.97
CA LEU A 214 10.03 25.42 -11.61
C LEU A 214 11.34 26.21 -11.35
N PRO A 215 11.30 27.27 -10.52
CA PRO A 215 12.48 28.06 -10.19
C PRO A 215 13.53 27.24 -9.43
N ALA A 216 14.76 27.76 -9.39
CA ALA A 216 15.88 27.09 -8.74
C ALA A 216 15.56 26.69 -7.29
N GLY A 217 15.89 25.45 -6.94
CA GLY A 217 15.62 24.88 -5.61
C GLY A 217 14.27 24.16 -5.51
N ALA A 218 13.31 24.44 -6.41
CA ALA A 218 12.05 23.71 -6.49
C ALA A 218 12.10 22.61 -7.57
N ARG A 219 11.51 21.45 -7.32
CA ARG A 219 11.45 20.34 -8.29
C ARG A 219 10.40 19.30 -7.96
N THR A 220 10.02 18.51 -8.96
CA THR A 220 9.15 17.34 -8.84
C THR A 220 9.95 16.05 -8.64
N VAL A 221 9.26 14.95 -8.31
CA VAL A 221 9.82 13.60 -8.30
C VAL A 221 9.96 13.06 -9.73
N THR A 222 11.11 12.49 -10.09
CA THR A 222 11.42 12.06 -11.48
C THR A 222 11.08 10.59 -11.77
N VAL A 223 9.96 10.24 -12.42
CA VAL A 223 9.67 8.83 -12.75
C VAL A 223 10.66 8.27 -13.79
N ARG A 224 11.18 7.05 -13.57
CA ARG A 224 12.09 6.39 -14.53
C ARG A 224 11.30 5.60 -15.60
N PRO A 225 11.83 5.38 -16.82
CA PRO A 225 11.09 4.73 -17.90
C PRO A 225 10.65 3.28 -17.65
N ASP A 226 11.32 2.56 -16.73
CA ASP A 226 11.07 1.14 -16.44
C ASP A 226 10.01 0.90 -15.36
N ARG A 227 9.30 1.95 -14.93
CA ARG A 227 8.30 1.90 -13.85
C ARG A 227 7.30 3.05 -13.99
N ASP A 228 6.19 2.94 -13.27
CA ASP A 228 5.25 4.03 -13.12
C ASP A 228 5.13 4.48 -11.64
N SER A 229 4.29 5.50 -11.42
CA SER A 229 3.86 5.95 -10.11
C SER A 229 2.35 6.07 -10.16
N VAL A 230 1.64 5.37 -9.27
CA VAL A 230 0.19 5.57 -9.11
C VAL A 230 -0.15 6.90 -8.45
N TRP A 231 0.86 7.73 -8.12
CA TRP A 231 0.67 9.05 -7.55
C TRP A 231 -0.36 9.04 -6.41
N ALA A 232 -0.12 8.17 -5.40
CA ALA A 232 -0.88 8.23 -4.15
C ALA A 232 -0.79 9.65 -3.55
N GLN A 233 0.33 10.33 -3.82
CA GLN A 233 0.60 11.71 -3.52
C GLN A 233 1.36 12.31 -4.71
N PHE A 234 1.12 13.58 -5.01
CA PHE A 234 1.95 14.34 -5.94
C PHE A 234 2.89 15.24 -5.14
N THR A 235 4.10 14.75 -4.87
CA THR A 235 5.08 15.43 -4.02
C THR A 235 6.03 16.31 -4.82
N VAL A 236 6.22 17.54 -4.34
CA VAL A 236 7.24 18.48 -4.79
C VAL A 236 8.22 18.73 -3.65
N MET A 237 9.46 19.07 -4.00
CA MET A 237 10.45 19.60 -3.08
C MET A 237 10.59 21.09 -3.38
N VAL A 238 10.43 21.94 -2.36
CA VAL A 238 10.49 23.39 -2.50
C VAL A 238 11.42 24.00 -1.43
N PRO A 239 12.10 25.13 -1.71
CA PRO A 239 12.73 25.91 -0.67
C PRO A 239 11.67 26.58 0.19
N ASP A 240 12.01 26.91 1.45
CA ASP A 240 11.13 27.63 2.37
C ASP A 240 9.69 27.05 2.42
N ARG A 241 9.62 25.72 2.58
CA ARG A 241 8.40 24.93 2.41
C ARG A 241 7.22 25.44 3.23
N ASP A 242 7.45 25.88 4.45
CA ASP A 242 6.39 26.34 5.35
C ASP A 242 5.76 27.66 4.87
N ASN A 243 6.57 28.58 4.32
CA ASN A 243 6.08 29.81 3.70
C ASN A 243 5.29 29.51 2.41
N VAL A 244 5.78 28.60 1.57
CA VAL A 244 5.04 28.15 0.37
C VAL A 244 3.68 27.54 0.74
N ILE A 245 3.64 26.72 1.79
CA ILE A 245 2.37 26.17 2.32
C ILE A 245 1.44 27.29 2.79
N ALA A 246 1.95 28.31 3.50
CA ALA A 246 1.14 29.42 3.97
C ALA A 246 0.52 30.20 2.79
N LYS A 247 1.32 30.58 1.78
CA LYS A 247 0.84 31.25 0.57
C LYS A 247 -0.21 30.41 -0.19
N LEU A 248 0.00 29.09 -0.31
CA LEU A 248 -0.97 28.19 -0.94
C LEU A 248 -2.27 28.07 -0.15
N LYS A 249 -2.17 28.02 1.18
CA LYS A 249 -3.34 28.01 2.06
C LYS A 249 -4.16 29.30 1.92
N ASP A 250 -3.50 30.45 1.84
CA ASP A 250 -4.16 31.75 1.62
C ASP A 250 -4.85 31.80 0.24
N ALA A 251 -4.29 31.09 -0.75
CA ALA A 251 -4.91 30.87 -2.06
C ALA A 251 -5.99 29.77 -2.08
N GLY A 252 -6.35 29.19 -0.92
CA GLY A 252 -7.39 28.16 -0.80
C GLY A 252 -6.96 26.76 -1.26
N ILE A 253 -5.66 26.51 -1.44
CA ILE A 253 -5.14 25.22 -1.92
C ILE A 253 -4.65 24.38 -0.74
N PRO A 254 -5.31 23.25 -0.44
CA PRO A 254 -4.87 22.37 0.62
C PRO A 254 -3.59 21.64 0.22
N THR A 255 -2.67 21.51 1.18
CA THR A 255 -1.41 20.79 1.00
C THR A 255 -1.17 19.87 2.18
N ALA A 256 -0.28 18.90 2.01
CA ALA A 256 0.09 17.97 3.08
C ALA A 256 1.58 17.68 3.06
N VAL A 257 2.18 17.46 4.24
CA VAL A 257 3.60 17.11 4.36
C VAL A 257 3.75 15.64 4.73
N HIS A 258 4.49 14.90 3.89
CA HIS A 258 4.77 13.48 4.06
C HIS A 258 6.28 13.25 3.91
N TYR A 259 7.08 13.32 4.98
CA TYR A 259 6.73 13.61 6.38
C TYR A 259 7.62 14.76 6.90
N PRO A 260 7.15 15.59 7.86
CA PRO A 260 7.88 16.77 8.30
C PRO A 260 9.10 16.46 9.19
N ARG A 261 9.18 15.22 9.69
CA ARG A 261 10.27 14.75 10.54
C ARG A 261 10.62 13.30 10.18
N PRO A 262 11.90 13.00 9.88
CA PRO A 262 12.33 11.65 9.56
C PRO A 262 12.30 10.75 10.81
N ILE A 263 12.19 9.43 10.62
CA ILE A 263 12.01 8.46 11.71
C ILE A 263 13.14 8.55 12.74
N HIS A 264 14.40 8.67 12.30
CA HIS A 264 15.55 8.71 13.23
C HIS A 264 15.52 9.93 14.17
N ALA A 265 14.87 11.03 13.78
CA ALA A 265 14.72 12.25 14.57
C ALA A 265 13.46 12.25 15.45
N GLN A 266 12.64 11.20 15.38
CA GLN A 266 11.48 11.06 16.26
C GLN A 266 11.94 10.67 17.66
N PRO A 267 11.40 11.29 18.73
CA PRO A 267 11.81 10.98 20.11
C PRO A 267 11.71 9.50 20.47
N ALA A 268 10.68 8.81 19.99
CA ALA A 268 10.48 7.38 20.21
C ALA A 268 11.58 6.48 19.60
N TYR A 269 12.27 6.97 18.56
CA TYR A 269 13.27 6.22 17.81
C TYR A 269 14.69 6.78 17.91
N ALA A 270 14.89 7.87 18.66
CA ALA A 270 16.18 8.55 18.76
C ALA A 270 17.32 7.62 19.21
N GLN A 271 17.03 6.68 20.12
CA GLN A 271 18.01 5.69 20.59
C GLN A 271 18.46 4.67 19.52
N PHE A 272 17.71 4.54 18.42
CA PHE A 272 18.01 3.62 17.32
C PHE A 272 18.63 4.31 16.11
N ALA A 273 18.83 5.64 16.17
CA ALA A 273 19.46 6.39 15.10
C ALA A 273 20.92 5.96 14.97
N ALA A 274 21.31 5.48 13.79
CA ALA A 274 22.67 5.07 13.48
C ALA A 274 23.31 6.06 12.50
N GLY A 275 24.00 7.07 13.04
CA GLY A 275 24.68 8.10 12.25
C GLY A 275 23.74 9.08 11.53
N ASP A 276 24.34 9.94 10.72
CA ASP A 276 23.62 11.01 10.02
C ASP A 276 22.86 10.48 8.79
N THR A 277 21.65 10.99 8.58
CA THR A 277 20.85 10.67 7.37
C THR A 277 20.47 11.93 6.59
N PRO A 278 21.46 12.68 6.06
CA PRO A 278 21.26 14.04 5.55
C PRO A 278 20.25 14.15 4.40
N VAL A 279 20.10 13.07 3.61
CA VAL A 279 19.09 13.01 2.55
C VAL A 279 17.68 13.00 3.13
N SER A 280 17.44 12.24 4.20
CA SER A 280 16.15 12.19 4.90
C SER A 280 15.83 13.52 5.56
N ASP A 281 16.82 14.17 6.15
CA ASP A 281 16.67 15.49 6.80
C ASP A 281 16.31 16.56 5.78
N THR A 282 17.07 16.63 4.69
CA THR A 282 16.82 17.57 3.59
C THR A 282 15.42 17.36 3.01
N LEU A 283 15.03 16.10 2.81
CA LEU A 283 13.70 15.76 2.31
C LEU A 283 12.59 16.20 3.25
N ALA A 284 12.69 15.89 4.54
CA ALA A 284 11.67 16.26 5.52
C ALA A 284 11.45 17.78 5.61
N ALA A 285 12.53 18.56 5.44
CA ALA A 285 12.49 20.01 5.44
C ALA A 285 11.87 20.61 4.16
N THR A 286 11.94 19.91 3.02
CA THR A 286 11.58 20.50 1.71
C THR A 286 10.34 19.90 1.04
N VAL A 287 9.90 18.69 1.43
CA VAL A 287 8.77 18.04 0.76
C VAL A 287 7.43 18.63 1.15
N MET A 288 6.55 18.72 0.16
CA MET A 288 5.11 18.92 0.35
C MET A 288 4.35 18.25 -0.79
N SER A 289 3.09 17.90 -0.56
CA SER A 289 2.23 17.23 -1.52
C SER A 289 1.10 18.15 -1.95
N LEU A 290 0.92 18.25 -3.26
CA LEU A 290 -0.20 18.95 -3.90
C LEU A 290 -1.45 18.05 -3.95
N PRO A 291 -2.65 18.63 -4.11
CA PRO A 291 -3.88 17.86 -4.30
C PRO A 291 -3.75 16.83 -5.43
N MET A 292 -4.09 15.58 -5.14
CA MET A 292 -3.95 14.45 -6.07
C MET A 292 -5.04 13.39 -5.85
N HIS A 293 -5.97 13.26 -6.79
CA HIS A 293 -7.03 12.25 -6.82
C HIS A 293 -7.47 12.00 -8.28
N PRO A 294 -8.10 10.85 -8.61
CA PRO A 294 -8.41 10.50 -9.99
C PRO A 294 -9.44 11.43 -10.65
N ASP A 295 -10.28 12.11 -9.88
CA ASP A 295 -11.28 13.06 -10.39
C ASP A 295 -10.77 14.51 -10.52
N LEU A 296 -9.47 14.77 -10.40
CA LEU A 296 -8.91 16.12 -10.43
C LEU A 296 -8.92 16.68 -11.86
N ASP A 297 -9.75 17.70 -12.10
CA ASP A 297 -9.87 18.34 -13.41
C ASP A 297 -8.69 19.26 -13.77
N GLN A 298 -8.64 19.68 -15.04
CA GLN A 298 -7.54 20.49 -15.56
C GLN A 298 -7.55 21.92 -15.03
N ALA A 299 -8.72 22.53 -14.86
CA ALA A 299 -8.84 23.91 -14.39
C ALA A 299 -8.33 24.03 -12.94
N THR A 300 -8.66 23.07 -12.09
CA THR A 300 -8.15 22.97 -10.72
C THR A 300 -6.64 22.75 -10.70
N GLN A 301 -6.10 21.90 -11.59
CA GLN A 301 -4.63 21.75 -11.71
C GLN A 301 -3.95 23.06 -12.12
N ASP A 302 -4.54 23.81 -13.05
CA ASP A 302 -4.00 25.09 -13.51
C ASP A 302 -3.98 26.13 -12.37
N GLN A 303 -5.04 26.18 -11.56
CA GLN A 303 -5.09 27.00 -10.34
C GLN A 303 -3.99 26.62 -9.35
N ILE A 304 -3.83 25.32 -9.07
CA ILE A 304 -2.82 24.79 -8.15
C ILE A 304 -1.41 25.13 -8.64
N VAL A 305 -1.12 24.91 -9.92
CA VAL A 305 0.18 25.19 -10.53
C VAL A 305 0.47 26.69 -10.53
N SER A 306 -0.49 27.52 -10.92
CA SER A 306 -0.33 28.98 -10.93
C SER A 306 0.00 29.50 -9.54
N ALA A 307 -0.76 29.08 -8.52
CA ALA A 307 -0.54 29.49 -7.15
C ALA A 307 0.81 28.98 -6.61
N LEU A 308 1.23 27.76 -6.96
CA LEU A 308 2.55 27.25 -6.58
C LEU A 308 3.66 28.09 -7.21
N LYS A 309 3.57 28.41 -8.50
CA LYS A 309 4.56 29.25 -9.19
C LYS A 309 4.63 30.65 -8.57
N GLN A 310 3.49 31.26 -8.23
CA GLN A 310 3.44 32.55 -7.53
C GLN A 310 4.01 32.46 -6.11
N ALA A 311 3.75 31.37 -5.39
CA ALA A 311 4.26 31.17 -4.04
C ALA A 311 5.80 31.04 -3.99
N LEU A 312 6.40 30.57 -5.08
CA LEU A 312 7.84 30.40 -5.25
C LEU A 312 8.57 31.65 -5.78
N GLN A 313 7.85 32.72 -6.09
CA GLN A 313 8.40 34.06 -6.33
C GLN A 313 8.59 34.79 -5.00
#